data_AF-A0A250B626-F1
#
_entry.id   AF-A0A250B626-F1
#
_cell.length_a   1.000
_cell.length_b   1.000
_cell.length_c   1.000
_cell.angle_alpha   90.00
_cell.angle_beta   90.00
_cell.angle_gamma   90.00
#
_symmetry.space_group_name_H-M   'P 1'
#
loop_
_entity.id
_entity.type
_entity.pdbx_description
1 polymer ?
#
loop_
_entity_poly.entity_id
_entity_poly.type
_entity_poly.pdbx_seq_one_letter_code
_entity_poly.pdbx_strand_id
1 'polypeptide(L)'
;MSFSITYSADYSDLDISSYLTDEWLATFGDANHTNGNVTPSNSGGFYGGADQFSGTQYALVSPDNQISAFLAEGQLSYNFTNHVLSGSLDSLTFGDGLAGGSTSEFVVQEPQVTFNGLNLSSTGSDGVVHQSIYGLMTGTVDPLIDALEGIFSGLNASSAFDVAFQDLDLDGDLTITEAEITAYGSAATAATVGVAEVTDELLAA
;
A
#
# COMPACT_ATOMS: atom_id res chain seq x y z
N MET A 1 -5.32 13.77 -3.53
CA MET A 1 -4.54 14.35 -2.42
C MET A 1 -3.05 14.09 -2.70
N SER A 2 -2.12 14.76 -2.03
CA SER A 2 -0.69 14.38 -2.10
C SER A 2 -0.47 13.02 -1.43
N PHE A 3 0.59 12.31 -1.83
CA PHE A 3 0.91 11.02 -1.25
C PHE A 3 1.47 11.19 0.17
N SER A 4 1.08 10.31 1.08
CA SER A 4 1.67 10.23 2.42
C SER A 4 1.54 8.84 3.01
N ILE A 5 2.40 8.51 3.97
CA ILE A 5 2.40 7.25 4.68
C ILE A 5 2.34 7.55 6.17
N THR A 6 1.37 7.00 6.89
CA THR A 6 1.36 7.00 8.36
C THR A 6 1.73 5.61 8.83
N TYR A 7 2.54 5.49 9.88
CA TYR A 7 2.99 4.19 10.37
C TYR A 7 3.02 4.14 11.90
N SER A 8 2.94 2.93 12.47
CA SER A 8 3.19 2.71 13.90
C SER A 8 4.69 2.66 14.15
N ALA A 9 5.13 3.25 15.27
CA ALA A 9 6.53 3.21 15.71
C ALA A 9 7.07 1.78 15.87
N ASP A 10 6.21 0.77 16.02
CA ASP A 10 6.62 -0.64 16.08
C ASP A 10 7.27 -1.14 14.78
N TYR A 11 7.01 -0.46 13.65
CA TYR A 11 7.54 -0.82 12.33
C TYR A 11 8.58 0.18 11.82
N SER A 12 9.08 1.08 12.67
CA SER A 12 9.90 2.23 12.27
C SER A 12 11.20 1.86 11.53
N ASP A 13 11.77 0.71 11.90
CA ASP A 13 13.02 0.18 11.33
C ASP A 13 12.83 -0.58 10.00
N LEU A 14 11.60 -0.72 9.51
CA LEU A 14 11.29 -1.45 8.28
C LEU A 14 11.09 -0.50 7.10
N ASP A 15 11.47 -0.95 5.91
CA ASP A 15 11.03 -0.34 4.65
C ASP A 15 9.64 -0.86 4.23
N ILE A 16 9.08 -0.26 3.17
CA ILE A 16 7.74 -0.59 2.66
C ILE A 16 7.64 -2.06 2.26
N SER A 17 8.64 -2.57 1.53
CA SER A 17 8.66 -3.94 1.03
C SER A 17 8.69 -4.95 2.17
N SER A 18 9.62 -4.76 3.12
CA SER A 18 9.81 -5.62 4.28
C SER A 18 8.56 -5.63 5.17
N TYR A 19 7.94 -4.47 5.40
CA TYR A 19 6.66 -4.41 6.12
C TYR A 19 5.57 -5.25 5.42
N LEU A 20 5.41 -5.09 4.09
CA LEU A 20 4.36 -5.78 3.35
C LEU A 20 4.62 -7.29 3.23
N THR A 21 5.87 -7.71 2.94
CA THR A 21 6.21 -9.12 2.70
C THR A 21 6.45 -9.91 3.97
N ASP A 22 7.17 -9.35 4.94
CA ASP A 22 7.71 -10.11 6.05
C ASP A 22 6.86 -9.98 7.32
N GLU A 23 6.16 -8.86 7.50
CA GLU A 23 5.29 -8.63 8.66
C GLU A 23 3.81 -8.80 8.33
N TRP A 24 3.28 -7.97 7.42
CA TRP A 24 1.85 -7.96 7.15
C TRP A 24 1.39 -9.25 6.47
N LEU A 25 2.08 -9.70 5.41
CA LEU A 25 1.69 -10.92 4.71
C LEU A 25 1.86 -12.17 5.58
N ALA A 26 2.90 -12.22 6.43
CA ALA A 26 3.13 -13.32 7.35
C ALA A 26 2.01 -13.47 8.39
N THR A 27 1.36 -12.36 8.77
CA THR A 27 0.25 -12.37 9.72
C THR A 27 -1.10 -12.54 9.02
N PHE A 28 -1.35 -11.83 7.93
CA PHE A 28 -2.62 -11.87 7.20
C PHE A 28 -2.85 -13.21 6.45
N GLY A 29 -1.82 -13.73 5.77
CA GLY A 29 -1.86 -14.99 5.03
C GLY A 29 -2.58 -14.91 3.68
N ASP A 30 -3.21 -16.02 3.28
CA ASP A 30 -3.97 -16.17 2.02
C ASP A 30 -5.44 -16.47 2.37
N ALA A 31 -6.35 -15.59 1.97
CA ALA A 31 -7.77 -15.80 2.23
C ALA A 31 -8.39 -16.92 1.37
N ASN A 32 -7.63 -17.46 0.41
CA ASN A 32 -8.02 -18.49 -0.54
C ASN A 32 -9.29 -18.09 -1.31
N HIS A 33 -9.37 -16.82 -1.75
CA HIS A 33 -10.48 -16.29 -2.56
C HIS A 33 -10.34 -16.75 -4.02
N THR A 34 -10.48 -18.04 -4.25
CA THR A 34 -10.28 -18.70 -5.55
C THR A 34 -11.51 -19.50 -5.97
N ASN A 35 -11.58 -19.87 -7.26
CA ASN A 35 -12.71 -20.61 -7.82
C ASN A 35 -13.01 -21.90 -7.04
N GLY A 36 -14.21 -21.99 -6.47
CA GLY A 36 -14.66 -23.13 -5.67
C GLY A 36 -14.35 -23.03 -4.17
N ASN A 37 -13.59 -22.03 -3.74
CA ASN A 37 -13.20 -21.80 -2.34
C ASN A 37 -13.77 -20.50 -1.75
N VAL A 38 -14.54 -19.73 -2.53
CA VAL A 38 -15.18 -18.50 -2.05
C VAL A 38 -16.26 -18.84 -1.01
N THR A 39 -16.16 -18.20 0.15
CA THR A 39 -17.12 -18.26 1.25
C THR A 39 -17.41 -16.84 1.76
N PRO A 40 -18.46 -16.65 2.57
CA PRO A 40 -18.70 -15.34 3.20
C PRO A 40 -17.52 -14.83 4.03
N SER A 41 -16.69 -15.71 4.61
CA SER A 41 -15.59 -15.32 5.50
C SER A 41 -14.33 -14.84 4.77
N ASN A 42 -14.16 -15.18 3.48
CA ASN A 42 -13.01 -14.74 2.68
C ASN A 42 -13.37 -13.77 1.54
N SER A 43 -14.61 -13.25 1.54
CA SER A 43 -15.07 -12.33 0.49
C SER A 43 -14.87 -10.85 0.84
N GLY A 44 -14.74 -10.53 2.13
CA GLY A 44 -14.75 -9.16 2.61
C GLY A 44 -16.11 -8.49 2.44
N GLY A 45 -16.14 -7.17 2.49
CA GLY A 45 -17.39 -6.41 2.34
C GLY A 45 -17.17 -4.98 1.89
N PHE A 46 -18.23 -4.39 1.31
CA PHE A 46 -18.26 -3.01 0.88
C PHE A 46 -19.11 -2.15 1.84
N TYR A 47 -18.75 -0.86 1.93
CA TYR A 47 -19.52 0.17 2.60
C TYR A 47 -19.63 1.43 1.72
N GLY A 48 -20.72 2.20 1.88
CA GLY A 48 -20.89 3.51 1.22
C GLY A 48 -21.38 3.47 -0.23
N GLY A 49 -21.79 2.30 -0.73
CA GLY A 49 -22.28 2.11 -2.11
C GLY A 49 -23.80 2.00 -2.24
N ALA A 50 -24.25 1.89 -3.49
CA ALA A 50 -25.66 1.68 -3.83
C ALA A 50 -26.11 0.22 -3.65
N ASP A 51 -25.16 -0.72 -3.65
CA ASP A 51 -25.38 -2.14 -3.51
C ASP A 51 -24.23 -2.79 -2.72
N GLN A 52 -24.32 -4.11 -2.54
CA GLN A 52 -23.33 -4.91 -1.80
C GLN A 52 -22.01 -5.16 -2.54
N PHE A 53 -21.86 -4.66 -3.77
CA PHE A 53 -20.69 -4.91 -4.63
C PHE A 53 -19.99 -3.61 -5.04
N SER A 54 -20.39 -2.49 -4.47
CA SER A 54 -19.77 -1.19 -4.71
C SER A 54 -19.73 -0.41 -3.41
N GLY A 55 -18.80 0.54 -3.32
CA GLY A 55 -18.62 1.29 -2.10
C GLY A 55 -17.53 2.33 -2.16
N THR A 56 -17.51 3.17 -1.15
CA THR A 56 -16.36 4.04 -0.85
C THR A 56 -15.27 3.29 -0.10
N GLN A 57 -15.59 2.12 0.46
CA GLN A 57 -14.68 1.26 1.19
C GLN A 57 -14.86 -0.20 0.81
N TYR A 58 -13.76 -0.93 0.79
CA TYR A 58 -13.71 -2.39 0.79
C TYR A 58 -12.76 -2.86 1.88
N ALA A 59 -13.18 -3.83 2.68
CA ALA A 59 -12.33 -4.38 3.74
C ALA A 59 -12.42 -5.89 3.80
N LEU A 60 -11.31 -6.50 4.19
CA LEU A 60 -11.22 -7.93 4.47
C LEU A 60 -10.40 -8.14 5.75
N VAL A 61 -10.92 -9.00 6.62
CA VAL A 61 -10.19 -9.57 7.75
C VAL A 61 -9.65 -10.94 7.33
N SER A 62 -8.44 -11.28 7.77
CA SER A 62 -7.82 -12.58 7.54
C SER A 62 -8.75 -13.67 8.06
N PRO A 63 -9.14 -14.65 7.21
CA PRO A 63 -9.96 -15.77 7.65
C PRO A 63 -9.19 -16.73 8.58
N ASP A 64 -7.87 -16.68 8.58
CA ASP A 64 -7.01 -17.58 9.36
C ASP A 64 -6.90 -17.14 10.82
N ASN A 65 -6.72 -15.84 11.05
CA ASN A 65 -6.49 -15.30 12.39
C ASN A 65 -7.66 -14.44 12.93
N GLN A 66 -8.58 -13.99 12.06
CA GLN A 66 -9.74 -13.14 12.40
C GLN A 66 -9.40 -11.80 13.08
N ILE A 67 -8.16 -11.34 12.93
CA ILE A 67 -7.62 -10.15 13.59
C ILE A 67 -7.03 -9.20 12.54
N SER A 68 -6.05 -9.66 11.77
CA SER A 68 -5.36 -8.83 10.78
C SER A 68 -6.28 -8.50 9.62
N ALA A 69 -6.24 -7.26 9.17
CA ALA A 69 -7.15 -6.75 8.17
C ALA A 69 -6.48 -5.71 7.29
N PHE A 70 -7.10 -5.45 6.14
CA PHE A 70 -6.87 -4.24 5.38
C PHE A 70 -8.19 -3.54 5.07
N LEU A 71 -8.11 -2.22 4.91
CA LEU A 71 -9.19 -1.34 4.52
C LEU A 71 -8.73 -0.52 3.32
N ALA A 72 -9.35 -0.75 2.18
CA ALA A 72 -9.17 0.01 0.95
C ALA A 72 -10.26 1.07 0.83
N GLU A 73 -9.89 2.33 0.60
CA GLU A 73 -10.85 3.43 0.43
C GLU A 73 -10.65 4.12 -0.92
N GLY A 74 -11.76 4.61 -1.47
CA GLY A 74 -11.80 5.25 -2.78
C GLY A 74 -13.20 5.16 -3.36
N GLN A 75 -13.33 4.80 -4.63
CA GLN A 75 -14.62 4.49 -5.25
C GLN A 75 -14.50 3.16 -5.97
N LEU A 76 -14.90 2.09 -5.28
CA LEU A 76 -14.66 0.71 -5.71
C LEU A 76 -15.96 0.05 -6.19
N SER A 77 -15.85 -0.75 -7.25
CA SER A 77 -16.95 -1.55 -7.77
C SER A 77 -16.45 -2.90 -8.25
N TYR A 78 -17.06 -3.94 -7.71
CA TYR A 78 -16.83 -5.33 -8.08
C TYR A 78 -17.88 -5.82 -9.06
N ASN A 79 -17.44 -6.35 -10.19
CA ASN A 79 -18.32 -6.95 -11.18
C ASN A 79 -18.32 -8.47 -11.05
N PHE A 80 -19.45 -9.01 -10.60
CA PHE A 80 -19.61 -10.46 -10.37
C PHE A 80 -19.55 -11.30 -11.65
N THR A 81 -19.80 -10.71 -12.83
CA THR A 81 -19.82 -11.46 -14.10
C THR A 81 -18.42 -11.86 -14.55
N ASN A 82 -17.42 -11.01 -14.30
CA ASN A 82 -16.04 -11.24 -14.68
C ASN A 82 -15.08 -11.29 -13.49
N HIS A 83 -15.60 -11.19 -12.26
CA HIS A 83 -14.84 -11.20 -11.00
C HIS A 83 -13.76 -10.12 -10.92
N VAL A 84 -14.04 -8.93 -11.47
CA VAL A 84 -13.09 -7.80 -11.50
C VAL A 84 -13.49 -6.73 -10.49
N LEU A 85 -12.52 -6.28 -9.70
CA LEU A 85 -12.60 -5.06 -8.89
C LEU A 85 -12.06 -3.89 -9.70
N SER A 86 -12.81 -2.80 -9.79
CA SER A 86 -12.46 -1.62 -10.60
C SER A 86 -12.81 -0.33 -9.87
N GLY A 87 -12.35 0.81 -10.40
CA GLY A 87 -12.67 2.13 -9.88
C GLY A 87 -11.42 2.91 -9.47
N SER A 88 -11.48 3.61 -8.33
CA SER A 88 -10.35 4.33 -7.75
C SER A 88 -10.01 3.83 -6.35
N LEU A 89 -8.71 3.79 -6.06
CA LEU A 89 -8.12 3.48 -4.76
C LEU A 89 -7.31 4.69 -4.32
N ASP A 90 -7.75 5.33 -3.25
CA ASP A 90 -7.21 6.58 -2.72
C ASP A 90 -6.38 6.35 -1.46
N SER A 91 -6.79 5.41 -0.60
CA SER A 91 -6.02 4.99 0.57
C SER A 91 -6.08 3.48 0.80
N LEU A 92 -5.08 2.97 1.51
CA LEU A 92 -5.01 1.60 1.96
C LEU A 92 -4.44 1.57 3.37
N THR A 93 -5.26 1.15 4.33
CA THR A 93 -4.90 0.99 5.74
C THR A 93 -4.70 -0.49 6.04
N PHE A 94 -3.58 -0.82 6.66
CA PHE A 94 -3.25 -2.14 7.18
C PHE A 94 -3.25 -2.12 8.70
N GLY A 95 -3.69 -3.20 9.34
CA GLY A 95 -3.57 -3.34 10.78
C GLY A 95 -4.48 -4.40 11.34
N ASP A 96 -4.83 -4.26 12.61
CA ASP A 96 -5.59 -5.27 13.35
C ASP A 96 -6.95 -4.75 13.83
N GLY A 97 -7.89 -5.68 13.94
CA GLY A 97 -9.21 -5.45 14.50
C GLY A 97 -10.11 -4.62 13.59
N LEU A 98 -10.62 -5.23 12.53
CA LEU A 98 -11.64 -4.60 11.68
C LEU A 98 -12.98 -4.45 12.42
N ALA A 99 -13.45 -3.22 12.53
CA ALA A 99 -14.79 -2.87 13.02
C ALA A 99 -15.63 -2.25 11.88
N GLY A 100 -16.93 -2.09 12.11
CA GLY A 100 -17.86 -1.56 11.12
C GLY A 100 -18.51 -2.66 10.27
N GLY A 101 -18.93 -2.31 9.05
CA GLY A 101 -19.62 -3.23 8.14
C GLY A 101 -20.49 -2.52 7.10
N SER A 102 -21.46 -3.24 6.53
CA SER A 102 -22.37 -2.66 5.54
C SER A 102 -23.29 -1.55 6.09
N THR A 103 -23.45 -1.45 7.42
CA THR A 103 -24.35 -0.50 8.08
C THR A 103 -23.62 0.66 8.77
N SER A 104 -22.29 0.62 8.84
CA SER A 104 -21.46 1.64 9.48
C SER A 104 -20.05 1.55 8.91
N GLU A 105 -19.42 2.69 8.69
CA GLU A 105 -18.08 2.79 8.11
C GLU A 105 -17.09 1.80 8.72
N PHE A 106 -16.28 1.18 7.86
CA PHE A 106 -15.20 0.31 8.30
C PHE A 106 -14.10 1.13 8.96
N VAL A 107 -13.53 0.57 10.03
CA VAL A 107 -12.40 1.15 10.75
C VAL A 107 -11.46 0.02 11.16
N VAL A 108 -10.16 0.19 10.92
CA VAL A 108 -9.11 -0.64 11.51
C VAL A 108 -8.79 -0.06 12.88
N GLN A 109 -9.01 -0.82 13.95
CA GLN A 109 -8.89 -0.32 15.33
C GLN A 109 -7.44 -0.04 15.72
N GLU A 110 -6.52 -0.89 15.28
CA GLU A 110 -5.08 -0.75 15.52
C GLU A 110 -4.36 -0.63 14.17
N PRO A 111 -4.39 0.56 13.52
CA PRO A 111 -3.72 0.78 12.25
C PRO A 111 -2.20 0.69 12.43
N GLN A 112 -1.56 -0.08 11.56
CA GLN A 112 -0.13 -0.32 11.54
C GLN A 112 0.56 0.56 10.49
N VAL A 113 0.08 0.54 9.24
CA VAL A 113 0.57 1.39 8.15
C VAL A 113 -0.61 1.81 7.29
N THR A 114 -0.67 3.09 6.92
CA THR A 114 -1.66 3.66 6.02
C THR A 114 -0.99 4.40 4.88
N PHE A 115 -1.23 3.97 3.65
CA PHE A 115 -0.87 4.69 2.45
C PHE A 115 -2.04 5.58 2.03
N ASN A 116 -1.80 6.89 1.91
CA ASN A 116 -2.81 7.87 1.52
C ASN A 116 -2.42 8.55 0.21
N GLY A 117 -3.41 9.03 -0.54
CA GLY A 117 -3.16 9.74 -1.79
C GLY A 117 -2.56 8.83 -2.87
N LEU A 118 -2.93 7.55 -2.88
CA LEU A 118 -2.54 6.58 -3.91
C LEU A 118 -3.00 7.06 -5.29
N ASN A 119 -4.20 7.66 -5.37
CA ASN A 119 -4.84 8.15 -6.60
C ASN A 119 -4.79 7.13 -7.75
N LEU A 120 -4.85 5.83 -7.43
CA LEU A 120 -4.80 4.75 -8.41
C LEU A 120 -6.19 4.58 -9.01
N SER A 121 -6.27 4.42 -10.32
CA SER A 121 -7.54 4.11 -10.97
C SER A 121 -7.35 3.17 -12.14
N SER A 122 -8.22 2.16 -12.25
CA SER A 122 -8.15 1.19 -13.34
C SER A 122 -9.46 0.45 -13.55
N THR A 123 -9.50 -0.26 -14.69
CA THR A 123 -10.59 -1.14 -15.09
C THR A 123 -10.01 -2.45 -15.63
N GLY A 124 -10.78 -3.53 -15.59
CA GLY A 124 -10.33 -4.84 -16.07
C GLY A 124 -9.49 -5.61 -15.05
N SER A 125 -9.31 -6.91 -15.28
CA SER A 125 -8.53 -7.78 -14.39
C SER A 125 -7.06 -7.40 -14.31
N ASP A 126 -6.50 -6.85 -15.40
CA ASP A 126 -5.08 -6.47 -15.43
C ASP A 126 -4.84 -5.06 -14.86
N GLY A 127 -5.90 -4.42 -14.34
CA GLY A 127 -5.84 -3.10 -13.73
C GLY A 127 -5.19 -3.12 -12.35
N VAL A 128 -4.40 -2.09 -12.04
CA VAL A 128 -3.67 -1.96 -10.77
C VAL A 128 -4.56 -2.11 -9.54
N VAL A 129 -5.78 -1.56 -9.56
CA VAL A 129 -6.72 -1.66 -8.42
C VAL A 129 -7.14 -3.11 -8.19
N HIS A 130 -7.42 -3.87 -9.26
CA HIS A 130 -7.74 -5.28 -9.14
C HIS A 130 -6.54 -6.07 -8.65
N GLN A 131 -5.38 -5.89 -9.29
CA GLN A 131 -4.19 -6.67 -9.00
C GLN A 131 -3.68 -6.43 -7.58
N SER A 132 -3.64 -5.18 -7.10
CA SER A 132 -3.24 -4.87 -5.73
C SER A 132 -4.22 -5.49 -4.72
N ILE A 133 -5.53 -5.21 -4.82
CA ILE A 133 -6.49 -5.69 -3.82
C ILE A 133 -6.65 -7.22 -3.88
N TYR A 134 -6.77 -7.80 -5.07
CA TYR A 134 -6.87 -9.25 -5.21
C TYR A 134 -5.59 -9.95 -4.75
N GLY A 135 -4.42 -9.38 -5.06
CA GLY A 135 -3.13 -9.84 -4.56
C GLY A 135 -3.14 -9.96 -3.03
N LEU A 136 -3.53 -8.87 -2.32
CA LEU A 136 -3.64 -8.87 -0.86
C LEU A 136 -4.57 -9.97 -0.35
N MET A 137 -5.71 -10.18 -1.01
CA MET A 137 -6.64 -11.26 -0.65
C MET A 137 -6.03 -12.65 -0.83
N THR A 138 -5.16 -12.84 -1.82
CA THR A 138 -4.55 -14.13 -2.18
C THR A 138 -3.13 -14.31 -1.64
N GLY A 139 -2.72 -13.48 -0.69
CA GLY A 139 -1.40 -13.57 -0.08
C GLY A 139 -0.22 -13.22 -1.01
N THR A 140 -0.39 -12.23 -1.88
CA THR A 140 0.67 -11.71 -2.76
C THR A 140 0.66 -10.18 -2.73
N VAL A 141 1.78 -9.56 -2.38
CA VAL A 141 1.90 -8.10 -2.25
C VAL A 141 2.59 -7.44 -3.43
N ASP A 142 3.24 -8.20 -4.32
CA ASP A 142 4.03 -7.67 -5.44
C ASP A 142 3.28 -6.63 -6.30
N PRO A 143 2.00 -6.82 -6.69
CA PRO A 143 1.30 -5.80 -7.48
C PRO A 143 1.05 -4.49 -6.72
N LEU A 144 0.99 -4.52 -5.39
CA LEU A 144 0.92 -3.31 -4.58
C LEU A 144 2.30 -2.67 -4.45
N ILE A 145 3.35 -3.46 -4.23
CA ILE A 145 4.74 -2.98 -4.19
C ILE A 145 5.08 -2.26 -5.49
N ASP A 146 4.84 -2.89 -6.65
CA ASP A 146 5.05 -2.29 -7.98
C ASP A 146 4.29 -0.95 -8.15
N ALA A 147 3.06 -0.88 -7.63
CA ALA A 147 2.25 0.33 -7.69
C ALA A 147 2.83 1.46 -6.83
N LEU A 148 3.31 1.13 -5.61
CA LEU A 148 3.95 2.08 -4.70
C LEU A 148 5.32 2.52 -5.25
N GLU A 149 6.13 1.61 -5.79
CA GLU A 149 7.38 1.95 -6.50
C GLU A 149 7.12 2.92 -7.66
N GLY A 150 6.04 2.70 -8.41
CA GLY A 150 5.59 3.58 -9.48
C GLY A 150 5.27 5.00 -8.98
N ILE A 151 4.68 5.14 -7.79
CA ILE A 151 4.44 6.45 -7.15
C ILE A 151 5.78 7.10 -6.80
N PHE A 152 6.69 6.40 -6.14
CA PHE A 152 8.01 6.93 -5.78
C PHE A 152 8.83 7.32 -7.02
N SER A 153 8.74 6.54 -8.09
CA SER A 153 9.35 6.86 -9.39
C SER A 153 8.74 8.12 -10.01
N GLY A 154 7.42 8.29 -9.96
CA GLY A 154 6.73 9.49 -10.42
C GLY A 154 7.15 10.76 -9.67
N LEU A 155 7.56 10.62 -8.40
CA LEU A 155 8.13 11.68 -7.58
C LEU A 155 9.64 11.92 -7.82
N ASN A 156 10.27 11.15 -8.71
CA ASN A 156 11.72 11.11 -8.92
C ASN A 156 12.50 10.75 -7.63
N ALA A 157 11.92 9.87 -6.81
CA ALA A 157 12.43 9.49 -5.50
C ALA A 157 12.51 7.96 -5.33
N SER A 158 12.78 7.20 -6.40
CA SER A 158 12.88 5.73 -6.31
C SER A 158 13.87 5.24 -5.26
N SER A 159 14.96 5.98 -4.99
CA SER A 159 15.93 5.63 -3.95
C SER A 159 15.38 5.71 -2.52
N ALA A 160 14.20 6.31 -2.32
CA ALA A 160 13.54 6.39 -1.03
C ALA A 160 12.65 5.16 -0.75
N PHE A 161 12.40 4.28 -1.73
CA PHE A 161 11.46 3.18 -1.57
C PHE A 161 11.96 2.09 -0.61
N ASP A 162 13.24 1.75 -0.70
CA ASP A 162 13.91 0.74 0.13
C ASP A 162 14.54 1.35 1.41
N VAL A 163 13.94 2.41 1.93
CA VAL A 163 14.43 3.13 3.11
C VAL A 163 13.46 2.88 4.26
N ALA A 164 14.01 2.66 5.44
CA ALA A 164 13.21 2.46 6.65
C ALA A 164 12.29 3.65 6.90
N PHE A 165 11.07 3.41 7.40
CA PHE A 165 10.09 4.45 7.63
C PHE A 165 10.65 5.62 8.46
N GLN A 166 11.38 5.32 9.54
CA GLN A 166 11.98 6.34 10.40
C GLN A 166 13.07 7.19 9.73
N ASP A 167 13.73 6.66 8.70
CA ASP A 167 14.79 7.38 8.00
C ASP A 167 14.19 8.30 6.90
N LEU A 168 12.93 8.05 6.51
CA LEU A 168 12.13 8.91 5.64
C LEU A 168 11.33 9.97 6.42
N ASP A 169 10.93 9.66 7.65
CA ASP A 169 10.23 10.59 8.56
C ASP A 169 11.23 11.58 9.18
N LEU A 170 11.34 12.76 8.57
CA LEU A 170 12.35 13.75 8.93
C LEU A 170 11.97 14.59 10.15
N ASP A 171 10.69 14.62 10.52
CA ASP A 171 10.21 15.35 11.70
C ASP A 171 9.85 14.44 12.89
N GLY A 172 9.78 13.13 12.67
CA GLY A 172 9.56 12.11 13.69
C GLY A 172 8.11 12.06 14.18
N ASP A 173 7.16 12.53 13.38
CA ASP A 173 5.74 12.58 13.73
C ASP A 173 4.95 11.30 13.35
N LEU A 174 5.64 10.29 12.83
CA LEU A 174 5.12 9.03 12.32
C LEU A 174 4.30 9.17 11.03
N THR A 175 4.49 10.26 10.30
CA THR A 175 3.89 10.54 8.99
C THR A 175 4.95 10.98 7.99
N ILE A 176 5.18 10.13 6.99
CA ILE A 176 6.05 10.46 5.86
C ILE A 176 5.22 11.19 4.80
N THR A 177 5.61 12.40 4.49
CA THR A 177 4.98 13.24 3.47
C THR A 177 5.67 13.11 2.11
N GLU A 178 4.96 13.44 1.03
CA GLU A 178 5.53 13.56 -0.32
C GLU A 178 6.77 14.48 -0.37
N ALA A 179 6.79 15.53 0.46
CA ALA A 179 7.91 16.47 0.54
C ALA A 179 9.18 15.81 1.10
N GLU A 180 9.04 14.94 2.11
CA GLU A 180 10.16 14.21 2.72
C GLU A 180 10.70 13.14 1.79
N ILE A 181 9.82 12.38 1.13
CA ILE A 181 10.18 11.41 0.09
C ILE A 181 11.01 12.09 -1.00
N THR A 182 10.54 13.24 -1.49
CA THR A 182 11.23 14.02 -2.53
C THR A 182 12.55 14.61 -2.03
N ALA A 183 12.60 15.08 -0.78
CA ALA A 183 13.82 15.59 -0.16
C ALA A 183 14.89 14.50 -0.04
N TYR A 184 14.51 13.30 0.39
CA TYR A 184 15.40 12.13 0.45
C TYR A 184 15.95 11.78 -0.94
N GLY A 185 15.07 11.60 -1.93
CA GLY A 185 15.48 11.28 -3.31
C GLY A 185 16.44 12.31 -3.91
N SER A 186 16.20 13.59 -3.63
CA SER A 186 17.07 14.69 -4.06
C SER A 186 18.44 14.65 -3.37
N ALA A 187 18.48 14.39 -2.06
CA ALA A 187 19.72 14.29 -1.30
C ALA A 187 20.58 13.09 -1.73
N ALA A 188 19.96 11.94 -1.99
CA ALA A 188 20.64 10.74 -2.49
C ALA A 188 21.27 10.98 -3.88
N THR A 189 20.55 11.67 -4.76
CA THR A 189 21.06 12.06 -6.09
C THR A 189 22.25 13.01 -5.97
N ALA A 190 22.14 14.03 -5.12
CA ALA A 190 23.23 15.00 -4.88
C ALA A 190 24.48 14.34 -4.30
N ALA A 191 24.32 13.38 -3.37
CA ALA A 191 25.44 12.61 -2.84
C ALA A 191 26.16 11.82 -3.95
N THR A 192 25.42 11.26 -4.91
CA THR A 192 26.00 10.52 -6.05
C THR A 192 26.75 11.44 -7.02
N VAL A 193 26.21 12.62 -7.34
CA VAL A 193 26.86 13.60 -8.24
C VAL A 193 28.06 14.30 -7.57
N GLY A 194 28.02 14.46 -6.24
CA GLY A 194 29.15 14.98 -5.45
C GLY A 194 30.37 14.07 -5.44
N VAL A 195 30.23 12.80 -5.83
CA VAL A 195 31.32 11.84 -6.08
C VAL A 195 31.67 11.81 -7.57
N ALA A 196 31.68 12.97 -8.25
CA ALA A 196 32.30 13.07 -9.57
C ALA A 196 33.80 12.80 -9.43
N GLU A 197 34.28 11.80 -10.18
CA GLU A 197 35.65 11.30 -10.15
C GLU A 197 36.69 12.42 -10.24
N VAL A 198 37.59 12.47 -9.26
CA VAL A 198 38.90 13.11 -9.42
C VAL A 198 39.78 12.16 -10.23
N THR A 199 39.43 11.91 -11.50
CA THR A 199 40.30 11.17 -12.42
C THR A 199 41.28 12.12 -13.11
N ASP A 200 42.41 12.30 -12.43
CA ASP A 200 43.75 12.09 -12.99
C ASP A 200 44.26 13.02 -14.13
N GLU A 201 44.04 14.33 -14.05
CA GLU A 201 44.80 15.32 -14.85
C GLU A 201 46.11 15.80 -14.16
N LEU A 202 46.74 14.95 -13.33
CA LEU A 202 48.03 15.27 -12.71
C LEU A 202 49.14 14.25 -13.09
N LEU A 203 49.33 13.96 -14.37
CA LEU A 203 50.58 13.37 -14.87
C LEU A 203 50.73 13.53 -16.40
N ALA A 204 51.07 14.74 -16.83
CA ALA A 204 51.83 14.95 -18.06
C ALA A 204 52.87 16.04 -17.82
N ALA A 205 54.01 15.62 -17.27
CA ALA A 205 55.26 16.36 -17.24
C ALA A 205 56.05 16.14 -18.54
#